data_AF-A0A5S5CSV4-F1
#
_entry.id   AF-A0A5S5CSV4-F1
#
_cell.length_a   1.000
_cell.length_b   1.000
_cell.length_c   1.000
_cell.angle_alpha   90.00
_cell.angle_beta   90.00
_cell.angle_gamma   90.00
#
_symmetry.space_group_name_H-M   'P 1'
#
loop_
_entity.id
_entity.type
_entity.pdbx_description
1 polymer ?
#
loop_
_entity_poly.entity_id
_entity_poly.type
_entity_poly.pdbx_seq_one_letter_code
_entity_poly.pdbx_strand_id
1 'polypeptide(L)'
;MAGELTQLAYDEARAALREQDATLTSVRNRATGLLGAAAVATSFSTTVGLLNVDPARGGVLPTWAGWVLLFSVALIGVGVMVVLWPAPDWNFGPSARKLLDSVGAETDVVMQAATRAMIAGMASNDRRLERRMTAYRASVVVLMAQLVLLVLAMIQAQG
;
A
#
# COMPACT_ATOMS: atom_id res chain seq x y z
N MET A 1 5.38 25.43 32.77
CA MET A 1 5.02 25.97 31.45
C MET A 1 5.90 25.46 30.31
N ALA A 2 7.19 25.81 30.18
CA ALA A 2 8.01 25.35 29.03
C ALA A 2 8.22 23.82 28.97
N GLY A 3 8.47 23.18 30.12
CA GLY A 3 8.59 21.71 30.21
C GLY A 3 7.29 20.98 29.88
N GLU A 4 6.15 21.47 30.39
CA GLU A 4 4.81 20.89 30.11
C GLU A 4 4.45 20.94 28.62
N LEU A 5 4.75 22.05 27.94
CA LEU A 5 4.53 22.18 26.49
C LEU A 5 5.44 21.23 25.70
N THR A 6 6.67 21.04 26.15
CA THR A 6 7.62 20.14 25.49
C THR A 6 7.22 18.68 25.67
N GLN A 7 6.71 18.32 26.84
CA GLN A 7 6.17 16.99 27.13
C GLN A 7 4.91 16.71 26.30
N LEU A 8 3.97 17.66 26.25
CA LEU A 8 2.77 17.55 25.41
C LEU A 8 3.16 17.35 23.93
N ALA A 9 4.10 18.13 23.42
CA ALA A 9 4.56 18.00 22.04
C ALA A 9 5.25 16.65 21.76
N TYR A 10 6.00 16.12 22.74
CA TYR A 10 6.62 14.80 22.63
C TYR A 10 5.58 13.67 22.59
N ASP A 11 4.60 13.71 23.49
CA ASP A 11 3.55 12.70 23.58
C ASP A 11 2.67 12.70 22.31
N GLU A 12 2.31 13.88 21.81
CA GLU A 12 1.54 14.03 20.57
C GLU A 12 2.32 13.53 19.35
N ALA A 13 3.61 13.88 19.23
CA ALA A 13 4.46 13.38 18.15
C ALA A 13 4.60 11.84 18.20
N ARG A 14 4.61 11.25 19.39
CA ARG A 14 4.68 9.80 19.58
C ARG A 14 3.36 9.13 19.19
N ALA A 15 2.24 9.74 19.56
CA ALA A 15 0.91 9.28 19.17
C ALA A 15 0.76 9.29 17.64
N ALA A 16 1.12 10.39 16.99
CA ALA A 16 1.04 10.53 15.53
C ALA A 16 1.92 9.49 14.78
N LEU A 17 3.15 9.22 15.26
CA LEU A 17 4.00 8.18 14.66
C LEU A 17 3.38 6.77 14.78
N ARG A 18 2.72 6.46 15.91
CA ARG A 18 1.99 5.20 16.08
C ARG A 18 0.79 5.10 15.14
N GLU A 19 0.09 6.21 14.92
CA GLU A 19 -1.04 6.26 13.97
C GLU A 19 -0.57 6.03 12.52
N GLN A 20 0.61 6.56 12.15
CA GLN A 20 1.22 6.28 10.84
C GLN A 20 1.56 4.78 10.66
N ASP A 21 2.08 4.12 11.69
CA ASP A 21 2.37 2.68 11.67
C ASP A 21 1.09 1.83 11.54
N ALA A 22 0.05 2.20 12.29
CA ALA A 22 -1.26 1.56 12.19
C ALA A 22 -1.88 1.74 10.79
N THR A 23 -1.74 2.93 10.19
CA THR A 23 -2.21 3.22 8.84
C THR A 23 -1.44 2.42 7.79
N LEU A 24 -0.11 2.34 7.91
CA LEU A 24 0.71 1.51 7.02
C LEU A 24 0.29 0.04 7.10
N THR A 25 0.08 -0.48 8.31
CA THR A 25 -0.38 -1.86 8.52
C THR A 25 -1.76 -2.09 7.90
N SER A 26 -2.70 -1.15 8.08
CA SER A 26 -4.02 -1.21 7.45
C SER A 26 -3.94 -1.25 5.92
N VAL A 27 -3.10 -0.39 5.32
CA VAL A 27 -2.89 -0.36 3.87
C VAL A 27 -2.26 -1.66 3.35
N ARG A 28 -1.29 -2.24 4.07
CA ARG A 28 -0.72 -3.56 3.73
C ARG A 28 -1.76 -4.67 3.76
N ASN A 29 -2.59 -4.73 4.80
CA ASN A 29 -3.66 -5.72 4.91
C ASN A 29 -4.67 -5.61 3.76
N ARG A 30 -5.06 -4.37 3.40
CA ARG A 30 -5.93 -4.11 2.24
C ARG A 30 -5.29 -4.53 0.93
N ALA A 31 -3.99 -4.30 0.75
CA ALA A 31 -3.27 -4.73 -0.45
C ALA A 31 -3.19 -6.26 -0.60
N THR A 32 -3.02 -7.00 0.51
CA THR A 32 -3.12 -8.47 0.50
C THR A 32 -4.50 -8.94 0.09
N GLY A 33 -5.56 -8.30 0.61
CA GLY A 33 -6.94 -8.58 0.20
C GLY A 33 -7.18 -8.30 -1.29
N LEU A 34 -6.64 -7.19 -1.81
CA LEU A 34 -6.71 -6.84 -3.23
C LEU A 34 -6.06 -7.89 -4.12
N LEU A 35 -4.88 -8.40 -3.72
CA LEU A 35 -4.19 -9.47 -4.45
C LEU A 35 -5.01 -10.75 -4.50
N GLY A 36 -5.65 -11.12 -3.38
CA GLY A 36 -6.56 -12.25 -3.30
C GLY A 36 -7.75 -12.09 -4.26
N ALA A 37 -8.37 -10.91 -4.30
CA ALA A 37 -9.46 -10.62 -5.22
C ALA A 37 -9.03 -10.72 -6.70
N ALA A 38 -7.85 -10.19 -7.04
CA ALA A 38 -7.29 -10.29 -8.40
C ALA A 38 -7.02 -11.75 -8.80
N ALA A 39 -6.52 -12.58 -7.89
CA ALA A 39 -6.31 -14.01 -8.13
C ALA A 39 -7.63 -14.72 -8.42
N VAL A 40 -8.68 -14.45 -7.63
CA VAL A 40 -10.02 -15.01 -7.86
C VAL A 40 -10.60 -14.59 -9.21
N ALA A 41 -10.49 -13.30 -9.57
CA ALA A 41 -10.94 -12.80 -10.87
C ALA A 41 -10.23 -13.51 -12.03
N THR A 42 -8.91 -13.70 -11.91
CA THR A 42 -8.10 -14.40 -12.92
C THR A 42 -8.51 -15.88 -13.05
N SER A 43 -8.79 -16.55 -11.93
CA SER A 43 -9.31 -17.92 -11.94
C SER A 43 -10.64 -18.01 -12.69
N PHE A 44 -11.58 -17.08 -12.48
CA PHE A 44 -12.84 -17.05 -13.23
C PHE A 44 -12.63 -16.85 -14.73
N SER A 45 -11.73 -15.97 -15.16
CA SER A 45 -11.41 -15.82 -16.59
C SER A 45 -10.87 -17.12 -17.21
N THR A 46 -10.19 -17.95 -16.44
CA THR A 46 -9.69 -19.23 -16.94
C THR A 46 -10.83 -20.25 -17.03
N THR A 47 -11.66 -20.35 -16.00
CA THR A 47 -12.75 -21.34 -15.89
C THR A 47 -13.90 -21.12 -16.89
N VAL A 48 -14.24 -19.87 -17.20
CA VAL A 48 -15.35 -19.55 -18.13
C VAL A 48 -14.95 -19.82 -19.60
N GLY A 49 -13.76 -20.36 -19.85
CA GLY A 49 -13.30 -20.66 -21.21
C GLY A 49 -12.97 -19.41 -22.02
N LEU A 50 -12.91 -18.24 -21.37
CA LEU A 50 -12.51 -16.97 -21.96
C LEU A 50 -11.05 -17.02 -22.49
N LEU A 51 -10.20 -17.89 -21.95
CA LEU A 51 -8.86 -18.16 -22.46
C LEU A 51 -8.75 -19.46 -23.28
N ASN A 52 -9.87 -20.06 -23.71
CA ASN A 52 -9.82 -21.29 -24.51
C ASN A 52 -9.15 -21.04 -25.86
N VAL A 53 -8.18 -21.90 -26.18
CA VAL A 53 -7.44 -21.92 -27.44
C VAL A 53 -8.17 -22.75 -28.51
N ASP A 54 -9.28 -23.40 -28.14
CA ASP A 54 -10.01 -24.33 -29.00
C ASP A 54 -11.28 -23.66 -29.56
N PRO A 55 -11.29 -23.23 -30.83
CA PRO A 55 -12.43 -22.53 -31.45
C PRO A 55 -13.69 -23.40 -31.57
N ALA A 56 -13.60 -24.71 -31.30
CA ALA A 56 -14.74 -25.63 -31.34
C ALA A 56 -15.62 -25.60 -30.08
N ARG A 57 -15.21 -24.92 -28.99
CA ARG A 57 -15.87 -24.99 -27.67
C ARG A 57 -16.49 -23.68 -27.14
N GLY A 58 -16.49 -22.59 -27.92
CA GLY A 58 -17.16 -21.34 -27.55
C GLY A 58 -16.48 -20.09 -28.10
N GLY A 59 -17.06 -18.92 -27.79
CA GLY A 59 -16.55 -17.62 -28.21
C GLY A 59 -15.13 -17.37 -27.71
N VAL A 60 -14.18 -17.27 -28.63
CA VAL A 60 -12.78 -17.00 -28.34
C VAL A 60 -12.63 -15.52 -28.00
N LEU A 61 -12.07 -15.16 -26.83
CA LEU A 61 -11.72 -13.76 -26.59
C LEU A 61 -10.75 -13.30 -27.67
N PRO A 62 -10.92 -12.08 -28.18
CA PRO A 62 -9.93 -11.54 -29.08
C PRO A 62 -8.58 -11.42 -28.34
N THR A 63 -7.51 -11.82 -29.01
CA THR A 63 -6.16 -11.95 -28.44
C THR A 63 -5.69 -10.70 -27.71
N TRP A 64 -6.08 -9.50 -28.18
CA TRP A 64 -5.76 -8.23 -27.53
C TRP A 64 -6.29 -8.14 -26.09
N ALA A 65 -7.46 -8.69 -25.81
CA ALA A 65 -8.08 -8.61 -24.48
C ALA A 65 -7.43 -9.58 -23.49
N GLY A 66 -6.93 -10.73 -23.96
CA GLY A 66 -6.08 -11.62 -23.16
C GLY A 66 -4.79 -10.91 -22.71
N TRP A 67 -4.14 -10.16 -23.61
CA TRP A 67 -2.97 -9.34 -23.28
C TRP A 67 -3.30 -8.23 -22.27
N VAL A 68 -4.45 -7.56 -22.43
CA VAL A 68 -4.91 -6.52 -21.49
C VAL A 68 -5.17 -7.11 -20.09
N LEU A 69 -5.80 -8.28 -20.00
CA LEU A 69 -6.02 -8.97 -18.72
C LEU A 69 -4.70 -9.34 -18.05
N LEU A 70 -3.76 -9.93 -18.82
CA LEU A 70 -2.42 -10.27 -18.31
C LEU A 70 -1.69 -9.03 -17.79
N PHE A 71 -1.69 -7.95 -18.56
CA PHE A 71 -1.06 -6.70 -18.16
C PHE A 71 -1.72 -6.09 -16.92
N SER A 72 -3.05 -6.19 -16.80
CA SER A 72 -3.79 -5.71 -15.63
C SER A 72 -3.40 -6.47 -14.37
N VAL A 73 -3.33 -7.80 -14.42
CA VAL A 73 -2.89 -8.64 -13.30
C VAL A 73 -1.45 -8.33 -12.90
N ALA A 74 -0.55 -8.20 -13.89
CA ALA A 74 0.83 -7.83 -13.63
C ALA A 74 0.93 -6.45 -12.95
N LEU A 75 0.16 -5.47 -13.42
CA LEU A 75 0.15 -4.11 -12.88
C LEU A 75 -0.39 -4.07 -11.43
N ILE A 76 -1.43 -4.85 -11.12
CA ILE A 76 -1.94 -5.03 -9.76
C ILE A 76 -0.86 -5.67 -8.88
N GLY A 77 -0.21 -6.73 -9.36
CA GLY A 77 0.87 -7.40 -8.64
C GLY A 77 2.04 -6.46 -8.31
N VAL A 78 2.47 -5.64 -9.26
CA VAL A 78 3.51 -4.62 -9.06
C VAL A 78 3.05 -3.57 -8.03
N GLY A 79 1.82 -3.06 -8.16
CA GLY A 79 1.30 -2.06 -7.23
C GLY A 79 1.16 -2.58 -5.80
N VAL A 80 0.69 -3.82 -5.64
CA VAL A 80 0.66 -4.52 -4.35
C VAL A 80 2.07 -4.72 -3.81
N MET A 81 3.02 -5.13 -4.64
CA MET A 81 4.42 -5.32 -4.23
C MET A 81 5.03 -4.01 -3.71
N VAL A 82 4.75 -2.87 -4.35
CA VAL A 82 5.18 -1.54 -3.87
C VAL A 82 4.63 -1.23 -2.47
N VAL A 83 3.38 -1.61 -2.20
CA VAL A 83 2.75 -1.43 -0.88
C VAL A 83 3.37 -2.33 0.17
N LEU A 84 3.59 -3.61 -0.17
CA LEU A 84 4.17 -4.61 0.75
C LEU A 84 5.67 -4.47 0.94
N TRP A 85 6.37 -3.78 0.03
CA TRP A 85 7.84 -3.73 0.04
C TRP A 85 8.38 -3.33 1.43
N PRO A 86 9.34 -4.09 1.97
CA PRO A 86 9.94 -3.78 3.27
C PRO A 86 10.54 -2.37 3.23
N ALA A 87 10.31 -1.62 4.29
CA ALA A 87 10.62 -0.20 4.34
C ALA A 87 11.71 0.04 5.41
N PRO A 88 12.99 -0.23 5.10
CA PRO A 88 14.06 -0.17 6.08
C PRO A 88 14.27 1.23 6.68
N ASP A 89 13.87 2.27 5.94
CA ASP A 89 14.14 3.66 6.29
C ASP A 89 12.98 4.37 7.02
N TRP A 90 11.95 3.65 7.48
CA TRP A 90 10.85 4.30 8.21
C TRP A 90 11.29 4.64 9.63
N ASN A 91 11.01 5.87 10.05
CA ASN A 91 11.47 6.37 11.33
C ASN A 91 10.25 6.55 12.25
N PHE A 92 10.03 5.58 13.15
CA PHE A 92 8.87 5.55 14.06
C PHE A 92 9.20 6.03 15.47
N GLY A 93 10.35 6.68 15.65
CA GLY A 93 10.72 7.25 16.93
C GLY A 93 12.11 7.86 16.93
N PRO A 94 12.49 8.48 18.05
CA PRO A 94 13.85 8.97 18.25
C PRO A 94 14.83 7.79 18.29
N SER A 95 15.99 7.96 17.66
CA SER A 95 17.05 6.94 17.69
C SER A 95 17.50 6.71 19.12
N ALA A 96 17.37 5.46 19.61
CA ALA A 96 17.82 5.07 20.96
C ALA A 96 19.29 5.42 21.19
N ARG A 97 20.13 5.34 20.14
CA ARG A 97 21.53 5.75 20.19
C ARG A 97 21.68 7.25 20.46
N LYS A 98 20.92 8.10 19.77
CA LYS A 98 20.94 9.56 20.01
C LYS A 98 20.45 9.92 21.40
N LEU A 99 19.47 9.20 21.93
CA LEU A 99 18.99 9.39 23.31
C LEU A 99 20.06 8.98 24.34
N LEU A 100 20.75 7.86 24.11
CA LEU A 100 21.86 7.39 24.95
C LEU A 100 23.07 8.33 24.90
N ASP A 101 23.39 8.90 23.74
CA ASP A 101 24.45 9.89 23.57
C ASP A 101 24.14 11.22 24.32
N SER A 102 22.87 11.41 24.72
CA SER A 102 22.40 12.58 25.45
C SER A 102 22.33 12.36 26.97
N VAL A 103 22.83 11.22 27.47
CA VAL A 103 22.83 10.92 28.92
C VAL A 103 23.68 11.95 29.66
N GLY A 104 23.06 12.64 30.63
CA GLY A 104 23.69 13.72 31.39
C GLY A 104 23.35 15.13 30.88
N ALA A 105 22.68 15.25 29.73
CA ALA A 105 22.10 16.51 29.28
C ALA A 105 20.78 16.82 30.01
N GLU A 106 20.39 18.09 30.00
CA GLU A 106 19.14 18.56 30.59
C GLU A 106 17.93 17.94 29.88
N THR A 107 16.99 17.36 30.64
CA THR A 107 15.86 16.58 30.12
C THR A 107 15.05 17.33 29.06
N ASP A 108 14.82 18.63 29.27
CA ASP A 108 14.05 19.47 28.35
C ASP A 108 14.74 19.61 26.98
N VAL A 109 16.08 19.69 26.96
CA VAL A 109 16.87 19.77 25.72
C VAL A 109 16.79 18.47 24.93
N VAL A 110 16.90 17.33 25.63
CA VAL A 110 16.80 16.00 25.01
C VAL A 110 15.40 15.77 24.45
N MET A 111 14.37 16.14 25.22
CA MET A 111 12.98 15.98 24.81
C MET A 111 12.66 16.87 23.61
N GLN A 112 13.14 18.13 23.59
CA GLN A 112 12.96 19.01 22.43
C GLN A 112 13.68 18.50 21.18
N ALA A 113 14.90 17.95 21.32
CA ALA A 113 15.63 17.34 20.21
C ALA A 113 14.93 16.09 19.67
N ALA A 114 14.41 15.25 20.57
CA ALA A 114 13.64 14.06 20.21
C ALA A 114 12.36 14.42 19.46
N THR A 115 11.58 15.39 19.96
CA THR A 115 10.36 15.89 19.32
C THR A 115 10.64 16.43 17.91
N ARG A 116 11.70 17.22 17.72
CA ARG A 116 12.09 17.71 16.38
C ARG A 116 12.46 16.57 15.44
N ALA A 117 13.20 15.57 15.92
CA ALA A 117 13.56 14.40 15.12
C ALA A 117 12.31 13.59 14.71
N MET A 118 11.34 13.46 15.60
CA MET A 118 10.07 12.80 15.32
C MET A 118 9.24 13.56 14.28
N ILE A 119 9.16 14.90 14.38
CA ILE A 119 8.48 15.74 13.38
C ILE A 119 9.11 15.58 11.99
N ALA A 120 10.44 15.61 11.91
CA ALA A 120 11.14 15.38 10.66
C ALA A 120 10.88 13.96 10.10
N GLY A 121 10.88 12.95 10.98
CA GLY A 121 10.51 11.58 10.65
C GLY A 121 9.09 11.48 10.09
N MET A 122 8.11 12.08 10.76
CA MET A 122 6.71 12.11 10.34
C MET A 122 6.55 12.67 8.93
N ALA A 123 7.15 13.82 8.64
CA ALA A 123 7.06 14.44 7.30
C ALA A 123 7.67 13.55 6.19
N SER A 124 8.72 12.78 6.51
CA SER A 124 9.33 11.85 5.56
C SER A 124 8.49 10.58 5.36
N ASN A 125 7.90 10.06 6.44
CA ASN A 125 7.03 8.89 6.41
C ASN A 125 5.73 9.20 5.65
N ASP A 126 5.16 10.39 5.85
CA ASP A 126 3.89 10.80 5.26
C ASP A 126 3.95 10.79 3.73
N ARG A 127 4.99 11.41 3.13
CA ARG A 127 5.21 11.36 1.67
C ARG A 127 5.36 9.92 1.14
N ARG A 128 5.96 9.03 1.93
CA ARG A 128 6.14 7.62 1.55
C ARG A 128 4.82 6.85 1.67
N LEU A 129 4.03 7.14 2.70
CA LEU A 129 2.70 6.59 2.91
C LEU A 129 1.75 7.02 1.79
N GLU A 130 1.74 8.30 1.41
CA GLU A 130 0.96 8.84 0.29
C GLU A 130 1.28 8.14 -1.03
N ARG A 131 2.57 7.92 -1.33
CA ARG A 131 3.00 7.17 -2.53
C ARG A 131 2.46 5.74 -2.52
N ARG A 132 2.56 5.03 -1.39
CA ARG A 132 2.02 3.67 -1.25
C ARG A 132 0.50 3.65 -1.36
N MET A 133 -0.18 4.63 -0.77
CA MET A 133 -1.64 4.75 -0.84
C MET A 133 -2.11 5.08 -2.25
N THR A 134 -1.35 5.88 -2.99
CA THR A 134 -1.59 6.17 -4.41
C THR A 134 -1.40 4.91 -5.26
N ALA A 135 -0.34 4.14 -5.03
CA ALA A 135 -0.11 2.85 -5.70
C ALA A 135 -1.24 1.84 -5.42
N TYR A 136 -1.70 1.77 -4.17
CA TYR A 136 -2.87 0.98 -3.79
C TYR A 136 -4.13 1.43 -4.56
N ARG A 137 -4.44 2.73 -4.55
CA ARG A 137 -5.62 3.30 -5.25
C ARG A 137 -5.57 3.02 -6.75
N ALA A 138 -4.40 3.20 -7.38
CA ALA A 138 -4.22 2.86 -8.79
C ALA A 138 -4.48 1.37 -9.06
N SER A 139 -3.98 0.49 -8.20
CA SER A 139 -4.20 -0.97 -8.30
C SER A 139 -5.67 -1.34 -8.17
N VAL A 140 -6.42 -0.67 -7.28
CA VAL A 140 -7.88 -0.84 -7.15
C VAL A 140 -8.59 -0.45 -8.45
N VAL A 141 -8.23 0.69 -9.05
CA VAL A 141 -8.83 1.13 -10.32
C VAL A 141 -8.56 0.12 -11.44
N VAL A 142 -7.33 -0.40 -11.52
CA VAL A 142 -6.96 -1.43 -12.50
C VAL A 142 -7.76 -2.71 -12.28
N LEU A 143 -7.93 -3.15 -11.02
CA LEU A 143 -8.77 -4.32 -10.72
C LEU A 143 -10.22 -4.09 -11.14
N MET A 144 -10.80 -2.91 -10.88
CA MET A 144 -12.17 -2.61 -11.30
C MET A 144 -12.31 -2.64 -12.82
N ALA A 145 -11.34 -2.06 -13.55
CA ALA A 145 -11.31 -2.13 -15.00
C ALA A 145 -11.18 -3.57 -15.51
N GLN A 146 -10.34 -4.39 -14.87
CA GLN A 146 -10.20 -5.81 -15.16
C GLN A 146 -11.53 -6.56 -15.02
N LEU A 147 -12.26 -6.33 -13.92
CA LEU A 147 -13.56 -6.95 -13.67
C LEU A 147 -14.60 -6.53 -14.71
N VAL A 148 -14.68 -5.24 -15.05
CA VAL A 148 -15.59 -4.75 -16.09
C VAL A 148 -15.29 -5.39 -17.43
N LEU A 149 -14.01 -5.46 -17.82
CA LEU A 149 -13.60 -6.08 -19.07
C LEU A 149 -13.93 -7.58 -19.11
N LEU A 150 -13.76 -8.28 -18.00
CA LEU A 150 -14.09 -9.69 -17.86
C LEU A 150 -15.61 -9.93 -18.00
N VAL A 151 -16.44 -9.09 -17.37
CA VAL A 151 -17.91 -9.16 -17.49
C VAL A 151 -18.35 -8.86 -18.93
N LEU A 152 -17.81 -7.82 -19.56
CA LEU A 152 -18.13 -7.47 -20.95
C LEU A 152 -17.75 -8.59 -21.91
N ALA A 153 -16.55 -9.17 -21.74
CA ALA A 153 -16.11 -10.29 -22.55
C ALA A 153 -17.00 -11.53 -22.35
N MET A 154 -17.43 -11.80 -21.12
CA MET A 154 -18.35 -12.88 -20.82
C MET A 154 -19.72 -12.68 -21.49
N ILE A 155 -20.27 -11.46 -21.46
CA ILE A 155 -21.55 -11.14 -22.14
C ILE A 155 -21.42 -11.34 -23.65
N GLN A 156 -20.31 -10.86 -24.25
CA GLN A 156 -20.07 -11.04 -25.68
C GLN A 156 -19.86 -12.50 -26.09
N ALA A 157 -19.30 -13.33 -25.20
CA ALA A 157 -19.10 -14.75 -25.47
C ALA A 157 -20.39 -15.58 -25.37
N GLN A 158 -21.44 -15.05 -24.73
CA GLN A 158 -22.74 -15.73 -24.57
C GLN A 158 -23.79 -15.34 -25.61
N GLY A 159 -23.61 -14.21 -26.32
CA GLY A 159 -24.50 -13.73 -27.38
C GLY A 159 -24.05 -14.18 -28.75
#